data_AF-A0A2V7XJ42-F1
#
_entry.id   AF-A0A2V7XJ42-F1
#
_cell.length_a   1.000
_cell.length_b   1.000
_cell.length_c   1.000
_cell.angle_alpha   90.00
_cell.angle_beta   90.00
_cell.angle_gamma   90.00
#
_symmetry.space_group_name_H-M   'P 1'
#
loop_
_entity.id
_entity.type
_entity.pdbx_description
1 polymer ?
#
loop_
_entity_poly.entity_id
_entity_poly.type
_entity_poly.pdbx_seq_one_letter_code
_entity_poly.pdbx_strand_id
1 'polypeptide(L)'
;MHLRSKSFLSLSLLLFAACATTTLPMRIEQAAAVPELRNAIWGIDVQDDDGRALYERSAHTLLMPASNRKLFAAATAINCHGLDHRFATELWLDGNNLVIRGTGDPSLGGRWAFDRDAVFATFVDALRAAGGHDRSAVCSCDRACHLWKGRPDDSLGS
;
A
#
# COMPACT_ATOMS: atom_id res chain seq x y z
N MET A 1 -20.13 -83.99 4.75
CA MET A 1 -19.70 -83.03 3.71
C MET A 1 -19.81 -81.63 4.30
N HIS A 2 -18.72 -81.13 4.92
CA HIS A 2 -18.68 -79.84 5.62
C HIS A 2 -18.23 -78.73 4.66
N LEU A 3 -19.15 -77.84 4.26
CA LEU A 3 -18.79 -76.62 3.54
C LEU A 3 -18.22 -75.60 4.53
N ARG A 4 -16.92 -75.31 4.35
CA ARG A 4 -16.13 -74.35 5.13
C ARG A 4 -16.61 -72.91 4.89
N SER A 5 -17.12 -72.30 5.95
CA SER A 5 -17.20 -70.84 6.15
C SER A 5 -15.79 -70.26 6.30
N LYS A 6 -15.23 -69.65 5.25
CA LYS A 6 -13.95 -68.91 5.34
C LYS A 6 -13.85 -67.64 4.47
N SER A 7 -14.91 -67.21 3.77
CA SER A 7 -14.78 -66.13 2.77
C SER A 7 -15.30 -64.75 3.19
N PHE A 8 -15.74 -64.54 4.43
CA PHE A 8 -16.30 -63.24 4.84
C PHE A 8 -15.34 -62.32 5.60
N LEU A 9 -14.14 -62.78 5.97
CA LEU A 9 -13.21 -61.97 6.78
C LEU A 9 -12.24 -61.09 5.96
N SER A 10 -12.13 -61.30 4.66
CA SER A 10 -11.14 -60.59 3.83
C SER A 10 -11.65 -59.28 3.19
N LEU A 11 -12.94 -58.96 3.31
CA LEU A 11 -13.52 -57.76 2.68
C LEU A 11 -13.55 -56.52 3.60
N SER A 12 -13.30 -56.68 4.91
CA SER A 12 -13.32 -55.55 5.87
C SER A 12 -11.97 -54.82 6.05
N LEU A 13 -10.88 -55.29 5.44
CA LEU A 13 -9.53 -54.73 5.65
C LEU A 13 -9.04 -53.79 4.53
N LEU A 14 -9.94 -53.34 3.64
CA LEU A 14 -9.62 -52.33 2.62
C LEU A 14 -10.26 -50.95 2.90
N LEU A 15 -10.93 -50.78 4.05
CA LEU A 15 -11.64 -49.54 4.41
C LEU A 15 -10.82 -48.54 5.26
N PHE A 16 -9.59 -48.86 5.62
CA PHE A 16 -8.78 -48.02 6.52
C PHE A 16 -7.55 -47.48 5.78
N ALA A 17 -7.47 -46.15 5.68
CA ALA A 17 -6.32 -45.30 5.26
C ALA A 17 -6.48 -44.50 3.96
N ALA A 18 -7.63 -43.88 3.71
CA ALA A 18 -7.64 -42.65 2.92
C ALA A 18 -7.26 -41.47 3.84
N CYS A 19 -5.96 -41.22 4.02
CA CYS A 19 -5.48 -39.96 4.57
C CYS A 19 -5.77 -38.88 3.51
N ALA A 20 -6.94 -38.23 3.59
CA ALA A 20 -7.29 -37.13 2.72
C ALA A 20 -6.40 -35.93 3.05
N THR A 21 -5.27 -35.80 2.35
CA THR A 21 -4.45 -34.60 2.40
C THR A 21 -5.24 -33.47 1.75
N THR A 22 -5.54 -32.42 2.52
CA THR A 22 -6.33 -31.31 1.99
C THR A 22 -5.45 -30.47 1.06
N THR A 23 -5.83 -30.39 -0.21
CA THR A 23 -5.09 -29.59 -1.21
C THR A 23 -5.32 -28.11 -0.97
N LEU A 24 -4.39 -27.27 -1.44
CA LEU A 24 -4.52 -25.81 -1.36
C LEU A 24 -5.87 -25.30 -1.93
N PRO A 25 -6.29 -25.70 -3.15
CA PRO A 25 -7.60 -25.31 -3.69
C PRO A 25 -8.75 -25.65 -2.75
N MET A 26 -8.76 -26.86 -2.20
CA MET A 26 -9.86 -27.30 -1.34
C MET A 26 -9.93 -26.49 -0.04
N ARG A 27 -8.78 -26.15 0.56
CA ARG A 27 -8.72 -25.30 1.75
C ARG A 27 -9.21 -23.88 1.48
N ILE A 28 -8.87 -23.31 0.32
CA ILE A 28 -9.33 -21.96 -0.07
C ILE A 28 -10.84 -21.97 -0.29
N GLU A 29 -11.38 -22.95 -1.01
CA GLU A 29 -12.82 -23.04 -1.24
C GLU A 29 -13.61 -23.19 0.06
N GLN A 30 -13.12 -24.03 0.99
CA GLN A 30 -13.71 -24.18 2.31
C GLN A 30 -13.73 -22.85 3.09
N ALA A 31 -12.66 -22.06 3.01
CA ALA A 31 -12.58 -20.75 3.68
C ALA A 31 -13.50 -19.71 3.03
N ALA A 32 -13.67 -19.75 1.71
CA ALA A 32 -14.51 -18.80 0.97
C ALA A 32 -16.02 -19.15 1.01
N ALA A 33 -16.39 -20.36 1.46
CA ALA A 33 -17.76 -20.87 1.46
C ALA A 33 -18.52 -20.67 2.79
N VAL A 34 -18.02 -19.85 3.71
CA VAL A 34 -18.71 -19.61 5.00
C VAL A 34 -20.06 -18.88 4.80
N PRO A 35 -21.13 -19.21 5.57
CA PRO A 35 -22.49 -18.72 5.32
C PRO A 35 -22.65 -17.19 5.34
N GLU A 36 -21.82 -16.50 6.11
CA GLU A 36 -21.80 -15.04 6.24
C GLU A 36 -21.39 -14.36 4.92
N LEU A 37 -20.65 -15.07 4.08
CA LEU A 37 -20.06 -14.58 2.84
C LEU A 37 -20.75 -15.14 1.58
N ARG A 38 -21.93 -15.77 1.74
CA ARG A 38 -22.68 -16.42 0.65
C ARG A 38 -23.00 -15.53 -0.56
N ASN A 39 -23.09 -14.21 -0.35
CA ASN A 39 -23.38 -13.22 -1.39
C ASN A 39 -22.13 -12.44 -1.82
N ALA A 40 -20.97 -12.72 -1.24
CA ALA A 40 -19.73 -12.04 -1.57
C ALA A 40 -19.17 -12.57 -2.89
N ILE A 41 -18.65 -11.65 -3.70
CA ILE A 41 -17.87 -12.01 -4.89
C ILE A 41 -16.40 -12.06 -4.46
N TRP A 42 -15.80 -13.24 -4.58
CA TRP A 42 -14.39 -13.46 -4.31
C TRP A 42 -13.60 -13.44 -5.61
N GLY A 43 -12.65 -12.52 -5.70
CA GLY A 43 -11.53 -12.58 -6.64
C GLY A 43 -10.29 -13.06 -5.88
N ILE A 44 -9.81 -14.25 -6.22
CA ILE A 44 -8.65 -14.89 -5.59
C ILE A 44 -7.73 -15.35 -6.70
N ASP A 45 -6.47 -14.95 -6.60
CA ASP A 45 -5.37 -15.37 -7.47
C ASP A 45 -4.17 -15.66 -6.57
N VAL A 46 -3.63 -16.88 -6.69
CA VAL A 46 -2.47 -17.35 -5.91
C VAL A 46 -1.46 -17.87 -6.90
N GLN A 47 -0.26 -17.30 -6.90
CA GLN A 47 0.83 -17.63 -7.80
C GLN A 47 2.09 -18.02 -7.00
N ASP A 48 2.99 -18.78 -7.62
CA ASP A 48 4.36 -18.96 -7.11
C ASP A 48 5.29 -17.81 -7.57
N ASP A 49 6.57 -17.89 -7.19
CA ASP A 49 7.57 -16.86 -7.49
C ASP A 49 7.86 -16.73 -9.00
N ASP A 50 7.58 -17.78 -9.79
CA ASP A 50 7.71 -17.78 -11.25
C ASP A 50 6.44 -17.24 -11.94
N GLY A 51 5.41 -16.85 -11.17
CA GLY A 51 4.14 -16.35 -11.67
C GLY A 51 3.20 -17.47 -12.18
N ARG A 52 3.48 -18.73 -11.87
CA ARG A 52 2.60 -19.83 -12.22
C ARG A 52 1.43 -19.86 -11.22
N ALA A 53 0.21 -19.83 -11.76
CA ALA A 53 -1.01 -19.94 -10.98
C ALA A 53 -1.09 -21.28 -10.23
N LEU A 54 -1.24 -21.20 -8.91
CA LEU A 54 -1.49 -22.31 -8.00
C LEU A 54 -2.99 -22.48 -7.71
N TYR A 55 -3.76 -21.39 -7.79
CA TYR A 55 -5.23 -21.37 -7.66
C TYR A 55 -5.81 -20.05 -8.19
N GLU A 56 -6.92 -20.12 -8.92
CA GLU A 56 -7.64 -18.96 -9.42
C GLU A 56 -9.15 -19.11 -9.21
N ARG A 57 -9.80 -18.05 -8.72
CA ARG A 57 -11.26 -17.91 -8.64
C ARG A 57 -11.66 -16.49 -8.96
N SER A 58 -12.38 -16.29 -10.06
CA SER A 58 -12.79 -14.97 -10.55
C SER A 58 -11.63 -13.96 -10.65
N ALA A 59 -10.41 -14.42 -10.93
CA ALA A 59 -9.17 -13.62 -10.85
C ALA A 59 -9.19 -12.36 -11.73
N HIS A 60 -9.94 -12.38 -12.83
CA HIS A 60 -10.05 -11.27 -13.79
C HIS A 60 -11.32 -10.42 -13.61
N THR A 61 -12.11 -10.68 -12.57
CA THR A 61 -13.30 -9.87 -12.27
C THR A 61 -12.88 -8.54 -11.66
N LEU A 62 -13.38 -7.43 -12.22
CA LEU A 62 -13.13 -6.10 -11.67
C LEU A 62 -13.90 -5.91 -10.34
N LEU A 63 -13.16 -5.63 -9.27
CA LEU A 63 -13.69 -5.41 -7.92
C LEU A 63 -13.21 -4.07 -7.36
N MET A 64 -13.90 -3.56 -6.34
CA MET A 64 -13.44 -2.38 -5.59
C MET A 64 -12.25 -2.77 -4.70
N PRO A 65 -11.03 -2.26 -4.92
CA PRO A 65 -9.84 -2.74 -4.22
C PRO A 65 -9.69 -2.20 -2.79
N ALA A 66 -10.55 -1.26 -2.37
CA ALA A 66 -10.42 -0.54 -1.10
C ALA A 66 -8.95 -0.05 -0.89
N SER A 67 -8.37 -0.31 0.29
CA SER A 67 -6.99 0.07 0.59
C SER A 67 -5.92 -0.72 -0.19
N ASN A 68 -6.25 -1.81 -0.90
CA ASN A 68 -5.29 -2.49 -1.78
C ASN A 68 -4.84 -1.59 -2.94
N ARG A 69 -5.63 -0.54 -3.27
CA ARG A 69 -5.21 0.51 -4.21
C ARG A 69 -3.88 1.19 -3.80
N LYS A 70 -3.53 1.18 -2.51
CA LYS A 70 -2.26 1.72 -2.02
C LYS A 70 -1.04 1.02 -2.61
N LEU A 71 -1.15 -0.25 -3.02
CA LEU A 71 -0.06 -0.96 -3.72
C LEU A 71 0.31 -0.26 -5.03
N PHE A 72 -0.69 0.12 -5.83
CA PHE A 72 -0.47 0.86 -7.08
C PHE A 72 0.08 2.27 -6.83
N ALA A 73 -0.47 2.98 -5.83
CA ALA A 73 0.02 4.30 -5.47
C ALA A 73 1.47 4.27 -5.00
N ALA A 74 1.83 3.30 -4.16
CA ALA A 74 3.19 3.10 -3.68
C ALA A 74 4.15 2.72 -4.81
N ALA A 75 3.77 1.76 -5.67
CA ALA A 75 4.58 1.39 -6.83
C ALA A 75 4.81 2.58 -7.77
N THR A 76 3.78 3.40 -8.00
CA THR A 76 3.88 4.62 -8.81
C THR A 76 4.82 5.63 -8.16
N ALA A 77 4.70 5.86 -6.84
CA ALA A 77 5.57 6.78 -6.12
C ALA A 77 7.04 6.33 -6.18
N ILE A 78 7.30 5.03 -5.98
CA ILE A 78 8.64 4.45 -6.09
C ILE A 78 9.18 4.58 -7.51
N ASN A 79 8.35 4.32 -8.53
CA ASN A 79 8.76 4.45 -9.93
C ASN A 79 9.09 5.90 -10.31
N CYS A 80 8.35 6.88 -9.79
CA CYS A 80 8.56 8.30 -10.09
C CYS A 80 9.72 8.91 -9.30
N HIS A 81 9.92 8.53 -8.04
CA HIS A 81 10.84 9.20 -7.13
C HIS A 81 12.08 8.36 -6.75
N GLY A 82 12.02 7.05 -6.91
CA GLY A 82 12.99 6.12 -6.36
C GLY A 82 12.75 5.81 -4.87
N LEU A 83 13.33 4.72 -4.38
CA LEU A 83 13.22 4.31 -2.97
C LEU A 83 13.95 5.24 -2.01
N ASP A 84 15.02 5.89 -2.49
CA ASP A 84 15.89 6.76 -1.68
C ASP A 84 15.44 8.22 -1.68
N HIS A 85 14.28 8.53 -2.28
CA HIS A 85 13.78 9.90 -2.31
C HIS A 85 13.59 10.47 -0.90
N ARG A 86 13.95 11.74 -0.75
CA ARG A 86 13.75 12.52 0.46
C ARG A 86 13.05 13.81 0.06
N PHE A 87 11.88 14.04 0.66
CA PHE A 87 11.18 15.31 0.52
C PHE A 87 11.95 16.40 1.27
N ALA A 88 11.95 17.61 0.72
CA ALA A 88 12.58 18.76 1.33
C ALA A 88 11.50 19.74 1.80
N THR A 89 11.74 20.33 2.96
CA THR A 89 11.06 21.55 3.38
C THR A 89 12.14 22.59 3.62
N GLU A 90 12.10 23.69 2.87
CA GLU A 90 13.16 24.67 2.79
C GLU A 90 12.71 26.02 3.32
N LEU A 91 13.65 26.81 3.83
CA LEU A 91 13.43 28.18 4.27
C LEU A 91 14.18 29.15 3.36
N TRP A 92 13.44 30.05 2.74
CA TRP A 92 13.93 31.01 1.75
C TRP A 92 13.70 32.43 2.24
N LEU A 93 14.55 33.36 1.77
CA LEU A 93 14.37 34.79 1.95
C LEU A 93 14.06 35.42 0.60
N ASP A 94 12.94 36.15 0.54
CA ASP A 94 12.52 36.90 -0.64
C ASP A 94 12.28 38.37 -0.24
N GLY A 95 13.32 39.19 -0.39
CA GLY A 95 13.34 40.54 0.17
C GLY A 95 13.15 40.53 1.69
N ASN A 96 12.09 41.19 2.16
CA ASN A 96 11.71 41.18 3.59
C ASN A 96 10.78 40.01 3.97
N ASN A 97 10.44 39.14 3.02
CA ASN A 97 9.61 37.98 3.26
C ASN A 97 10.46 36.76 3.66
N LEU A 98 9.94 35.99 4.60
CA LEU A 98 10.38 34.64 4.91
C LEU A 98 9.45 33.65 4.23
N VAL A 99 9.99 32.76 3.39
CA VAL A 99 9.21 31.77 2.64
C VAL A 99 9.54 30.36 3.13
N ILE A 100 8.53 29.63 3.61
CA ILE A 100 8.65 28.18 3.84
C ILE A 100 8.16 27.48 2.57
N ARG A 101 9.04 26.72 1.92
CA ARG A 101 8.76 25.97 0.69
C ARG A 101 8.74 24.47 0.98
N GLY A 102 7.55 23.89 0.98
CA GLY A 102 7.37 22.44 1.13
C GLY A 102 7.27 21.73 -0.22
N THR A 103 7.94 20.59 -0.37
CA THR A 103 7.83 19.72 -1.57
C THR A 103 6.94 18.49 -1.36
N GLY A 104 6.10 18.49 -0.32
CA GLY A 104 5.15 17.41 -0.04
C GLY A 104 5.61 16.35 0.96
N ASP A 105 6.49 16.70 1.90
CA ASP A 105 6.93 15.79 2.98
C ASP A 105 5.74 15.30 3.81
N PRO A 106 5.35 14.00 3.71
CA PRO A 106 4.21 13.46 4.44
C PRO A 106 4.51 13.24 5.94
N SER A 107 5.77 13.43 6.36
CA SER A 107 6.20 13.33 7.75
C SER A 107 6.27 14.68 8.47
N LEU A 108 6.13 15.79 7.74
CA LEU A 108 6.10 17.14 8.30
C LEU A 108 4.87 17.28 9.20
N GLY A 109 5.12 17.28 10.50
CA GLY A 109 4.07 17.41 11.52
C GLY A 109 3.91 16.21 12.45
N GLY A 110 4.76 15.19 12.32
CA GLY A 110 4.78 14.05 13.22
C GLY A 110 3.67 13.03 12.91
N ARG A 111 3.89 11.78 13.35
CA ARG A 111 3.01 10.66 12.99
C ARG A 111 1.69 10.62 13.76
N TRP A 112 1.66 11.17 14.98
CA TRP A 112 0.55 10.99 15.93
C TRP A 112 0.10 12.27 16.62
N ALA A 113 1.00 13.25 16.77
CA ALA A 113 0.73 14.53 17.38
C ALA A 113 1.57 15.60 16.68
N PHE A 114 0.93 16.73 16.39
CA PHE A 114 1.60 17.89 15.81
C PHE A 114 2.08 18.81 16.92
N ASP A 115 3.38 18.77 17.18
CA ASP A 115 4.05 19.80 17.97
C ASP A 115 4.73 20.78 17.00
N ARG A 116 4.07 21.92 16.79
CA ARG A 116 4.55 22.98 15.90
C ARG A 116 5.96 23.43 16.29
N ASP A 117 6.19 23.68 17.58
CA ASP A 117 7.43 24.31 18.04
C ASP A 117 8.60 23.34 17.88
N ALA A 118 8.38 22.05 18.16
CA ALA A 118 9.37 21.01 17.89
C ALA A 118 9.66 20.84 16.39
N VAL A 119 8.63 20.81 15.54
CA VAL A 119 8.78 20.63 14.08
C VAL A 119 9.54 21.80 13.44
N PHE A 120 9.29 23.04 13.90
CA PHE A 120 9.90 24.23 13.32
C PHE A 120 11.14 24.75 14.07
N ALA A 121 11.58 24.11 15.16
CA ALA A 121 12.70 24.57 15.98
C ALA A 121 13.96 24.85 15.14
N THR A 122 14.35 23.91 14.27
CA THR A 122 15.53 24.05 13.40
C THR A 122 15.42 25.24 12.44
N PHE A 123 14.23 25.54 11.92
CA PHE A 123 14.00 26.69 11.05
C PHE A 123 14.10 28.01 11.83
N VAL A 124 13.56 28.04 13.05
CA VAL A 124 13.64 29.20 13.94
C VAL A 124 15.10 29.48 14.33
N ASP A 125 15.87 28.44 14.66
CA ASP A 125 17.28 28.59 15.02
C ASP A 125 18.12 29.06 13.82
N ALA A 126 17.86 28.53 12.62
CA ALA A 126 18.50 29.00 11.39
C ALA A 126 18.18 30.49 11.11
N LEU A 127 16.93 30.92 11.31
CA LEU A 127 16.53 32.32 11.12
C LEU A 127 17.21 33.25 12.13
N ARG A 128 17.29 32.83 13.40
CA ARG A 128 17.97 33.59 14.46
C ARG A 128 19.47 33.72 14.17
N ALA A 129 20.12 32.64 13.74
CA ALA A 129 21.53 32.65 13.36
C ALA A 129 21.80 33.59 12.16
N ALA A 130 20.82 33.77 11.27
CA ALA A 130 20.89 34.72 10.16
C ALA A 130 20.60 36.18 10.55
N GLY A 131 20.38 36.49 11.84
CA GLY A 131 20.09 37.84 12.33
C GLY A 131 18.69 38.36 11.98
N GLY A 132 17.77 37.46 11.61
CA GLY A 132 16.41 37.82 11.23
C GLY A 132 15.54 38.16 12.44
N HIS A 133 15.29 39.45 12.64
CA HIS A 133 14.30 39.97 13.58
C HIS A 133 13.43 40.96 12.80
N ASP A 134 12.11 40.71 12.71
CA ASP A 134 11.12 41.51 11.96
C ASP A 134 11.02 41.26 10.44
N ARG A 135 10.39 40.13 10.05
CA ARG A 135 10.10 39.77 8.65
C ARG A 135 8.65 39.30 8.49
N SER A 136 8.04 39.60 7.35
CA SER A 136 6.72 39.07 6.97
C SER A 136 6.83 37.60 6.55
N ALA A 137 5.91 36.75 6.99
CA ALA A 137 5.93 35.32 6.66
C ALA A 137 4.98 34.98 5.50
N VAL A 138 5.48 34.22 4.53
CA VAL A 138 4.71 33.67 3.41
C VAL A 138 4.93 32.15 3.39
N CYS A 139 3.86 31.37 3.26
CA CYS A 139 3.97 29.93 3.07
C CYS A 139 3.70 29.61 1.60
N SER A 140 4.65 28.95 0.93
CA SER A 140 4.50 28.52 -0.45
C SER A 140 4.54 26.99 -0.52
N CYS A 141 3.45 26.39 -0.98
CA CYS A 141 3.46 24.98 -1.36
C CYS A 141 3.81 24.91 -2.83
N ASP A 142 5.02 24.44 -3.13
CA ASP A 142 5.41 24.26 -4.51
C ASP A 142 4.65 23.06 -5.08
N ARG A 143 3.71 23.31 -5.99
CA ARG A 143 2.95 22.26 -6.68
C ARG A 143 3.80 21.62 -7.79
N ALA A 144 5.11 21.53 -7.62
CA ALA A 144 6.05 20.92 -8.54
C ALA A 144 5.93 19.38 -8.55
N CYS A 145 4.71 18.88 -8.69
CA CYS A 145 4.41 17.77 -9.57
C CYS A 145 3.88 18.39 -10.86
N HIS A 146 4.79 18.82 -11.74
CA HIS A 146 4.41 19.13 -13.11
C HIS A 146 3.83 17.86 -13.74
N LEU A 147 2.51 17.92 -13.97
CA LEU A 147 1.83 17.51 -15.20
C LEU A 147 1.54 16.01 -15.40
N TRP A 148 0.30 15.66 -15.09
CA TRP A 148 -0.60 15.18 -16.13
C TRP A 148 -0.57 16.23 -17.27
N LYS A 149 0.05 15.85 -18.39
CA LYS A 149 0.39 16.73 -19.53
C LYS A 149 -0.88 17.37 -20.11
N GLY A 150 -1.08 18.69 -19.94
CA GLY A 150 -2.23 19.35 -20.58
C GLY A 150 -2.60 20.78 -20.19
N ARG A 151 -1.67 21.75 -20.21
CA ARG A 151 -1.89 23.12 -20.78
C ARG A 151 -0.62 23.99 -20.67
N PRO A 152 -0.28 24.81 -21.69
CA PRO A 152 0.75 25.83 -21.58
C PRO A 152 0.11 27.20 -21.29
N ASP A 153 0.30 27.69 -20.06
CA ASP A 153 0.31 29.11 -19.70
C ASP A 153 0.58 29.17 -18.19
N ASP A 154 1.79 29.56 -17.82
CA ASP A 154 2.07 30.21 -16.55
C ASP A 154 3.22 31.20 -16.82
N SER A 155 2.86 32.37 -17.38
CA SER A 155 3.75 33.53 -17.40
C SER A 155 3.96 34.02 -15.96
N LEU A 156 5.17 33.90 -15.45
CA LEU A 156 5.64 34.58 -14.26
C LEU A 156 5.59 36.10 -14.51
N GLY A 157 4.64 36.77 -13.89
CA GLY A 157 4.54 38.22 -13.84
C GLY A 157 5.56 38.80 -12.88
N SER A 158 6.34 39.74 -13.43
CA SER A 158 7.14 40.82 -12.83
C SER A 158 7.16 41.00 -11.32
#